data_AF-A0A4C2AAT7-F1
#
_entry.id   AF-A0A4C2AAT7-F1
#
_cell.length_a   1.000
_cell.length_b   1.000
_cell.length_c   1.000
_cell.angle_alpha   90.00
_cell.angle_beta   90.00
_cell.angle_gamma   90.00
#
_symmetry.space_group_name_H-M   'P 1'
#
loop_
_entity.id
_entity.type
_entity.pdbx_description
1 polymer ?
#
loop_
_entity_poly.entity_id
_entity_poly.type
_entity_poly.pdbx_seq_one_letter_code
_entity_poly.pdbx_strand_id
1 'polypeptide(L)'
;MNLQNEWNKFRTSIEALNKIKIDRFVLKPKEAITTQLHTFVDASERAYGAAIYIRSTYKDKTITTRLICSKSRVAPIKKQTLPRLELCAAVLGVELTNRVKQDLHLQDTANFFWSDSKIVLAWINSPAASFHTFVANRIAKIQELSDSVQWRHVRSKENPADAISRGLAPERLQQHSIWFYGPLFLSGNWTNLPPPVFDVHCSEERKKAKQVLTISTSPPNHENVISRINHRNSFKTLQHTIGYILRFITNSKTSKFCRTTNRALDAHEMEEAMNIIIKIVQAAVFEEELERLSLKSIPWMNAR
;
A
#
# COMPACT_ATOMS: atom_id res chain seq x y z
N MET A 1 30.26 27.88 -11.65
CA MET A 1 30.76 26.51 -11.44
C MET A 1 31.42 26.09 -12.76
N ASN A 2 32.76 25.97 -12.80
CA ASN A 2 33.47 25.71 -14.05
C ASN A 2 33.43 24.20 -14.33
N LEU A 3 32.49 23.77 -15.18
CA LEU A 3 32.32 22.37 -15.60
C LEU A 3 33.63 21.72 -16.05
N GLN A 4 34.53 22.48 -16.69
CA GLN A 4 35.84 21.98 -17.09
C GLN A 4 36.68 21.52 -15.90
N ASN A 5 36.65 22.28 -14.79
CA ASN A 5 37.41 21.93 -13.59
C ASN A 5 36.85 20.69 -12.90
N GLU A 6 35.52 20.51 -12.88
CA GLU A 6 34.89 19.31 -12.31
C GLU A 6 35.14 18.08 -13.16
N TRP A 7 35.04 18.22 -14.49
CA TRP A 7 35.37 17.18 -15.43
C TRP A 7 36.84 16.74 -15.29
N ASN A 8 37.76 17.71 -15.23
CA ASN A 8 39.18 17.42 -15.06
C ASN A 8 39.46 16.71 -13.72
N LYS A 9 38.83 17.15 -12.62
CA LYS A 9 38.94 16.48 -11.31
C LYS A 9 38.42 15.04 -11.36
N PHE A 10 37.25 14.82 -11.95
CA PHE A 10 36.69 13.48 -12.13
C PHE A 10 37.60 12.60 -12.98
N ARG A 11 38.08 13.11 -14.11
CA ARG A 11 38.99 12.40 -15.01
C ARG A 11 40.26 11.95 -14.29
N THR A 12 40.90 12.83 -13.52
CA THR A 12 42.10 12.48 -12.75
C THR A 12 41.79 11.49 -11.64
N SER A 13 40.62 11.59 -10.98
CA SER A 13 40.25 10.63 -9.92
C SER A 13 40.10 9.18 -10.40
N ILE A 14 39.75 8.99 -11.67
CA ILE A 14 39.59 7.65 -12.26
C ILE A 14 40.90 6.85 -12.20
N GLU A 15 42.05 7.52 -12.26
CA GLU A 15 43.36 6.85 -12.17
C GLU A 15 43.54 6.08 -10.85
N ALA A 16 42.89 6.52 -9.77
CA ALA A 16 42.90 5.81 -8.49
C ALA A 16 42.24 4.43 -8.56
N LEU A 17 41.33 4.18 -9.52
CA LEU A 17 40.70 2.89 -9.72
C LEU A 17 41.72 1.79 -10.09
N ASN A 18 42.83 2.14 -10.74
CA ASN A 18 43.90 1.20 -11.08
C ASN A 18 44.55 0.57 -9.84
N LYS A 19 44.39 1.18 -8.67
CA LYS A 19 44.93 0.69 -7.40
C LYS A 19 43.96 -0.24 -6.66
N ILE A 20 42.70 -0.32 -7.10
CA ILE A 20 41.67 -1.16 -6.48
C ILE A 20 41.85 -2.59 -6.95
N LYS A 21 42.02 -3.51 -6.00
CA LYS A 21 42.08 -4.95 -6.24
C LYS A 21 40.81 -5.59 -5.68
N ILE A 22 40.12 -6.38 -6.51
CA ILE A 22 38.91 -7.10 -6.13
C ILE A 22 39.19 -8.59 -6.25
N ASP A 23 38.99 -9.32 -5.16
CA ASP A 23 39.08 -10.78 -5.16
C ASP A 23 37.99 -11.35 -6.09
N ARG A 24 38.40 -12.07 -7.14
CA ARG A 24 37.44 -12.72 -8.06
C ARG A 24 36.61 -13.81 -7.38
N PHE A 25 37.17 -14.46 -6.36
CA PHE A 25 36.55 -15.62 -5.72
C PHE A 25 35.86 -15.22 -4.41
N VAL A 26 34.54 -15.05 -4.50
CA VAL A 26 33.72 -14.56 -3.39
C VAL A 26 33.37 -15.69 -2.42
N LEU A 27 33.01 -16.87 -2.94
CA LEU A 27 32.79 -18.11 -2.18
C LEU A 27 34.15 -18.75 -1.90
N LYS A 28 34.64 -18.89 -0.67
CA LYS A 28 35.94 -19.58 -0.45
C LYS A 28 35.83 -21.10 -0.75
N PRO A 29 36.95 -21.80 -1.03
CA PRO A 29 36.95 -23.23 -1.32
C PRO A 29 36.64 -24.12 -0.12
N LYS A 30 36.70 -23.57 1.10
CA LYS A 30 36.28 -24.27 2.32
C LYS A 30 34.76 -24.39 2.31
N GLU A 31 34.24 -25.57 2.59
CA GLU A 31 32.79 -25.77 2.82
C GLU A 31 32.31 -24.84 3.93
N ALA A 32 31.60 -23.79 3.55
CA ALA A 32 30.85 -22.98 4.50
C ALA A 32 29.73 -23.87 5.06
N ILE A 33 29.56 -23.87 6.38
CA ILE A 33 28.44 -24.56 7.03
C ILE A 33 27.14 -23.83 6.67
N THR A 34 27.18 -22.50 6.68
CA THR A 34 26.02 -21.67 6.37
C THR A 34 26.42 -20.51 5.47
N THR A 35 25.51 -20.19 4.56
CA THR A 35 25.61 -19.07 3.63
C THR A 35 24.33 -18.26 3.71
N GLN A 36 24.46 -16.93 3.69
CA GLN A 36 23.35 -15.99 3.73
C GLN A 36 23.60 -14.85 2.74
N LEU A 37 22.54 -14.33 2.13
CA LEU A 37 22.58 -13.14 1.29
C LEU A 37 22.04 -11.94 2.06
N HIS A 38 22.77 -10.83 2.05
CA HIS A 38 22.38 -9.59 2.71
C HIS A 38 22.34 -8.47 1.66
N THR A 39 21.15 -7.95 1.41
CA THR A 39 20.89 -6.93 0.39
C THR A 39 20.61 -5.60 1.05
N PHE A 40 21.46 -4.63 0.81
CA PHE A 40 21.30 -3.26 1.30
C PHE A 40 20.77 -2.39 0.18
N VAL A 41 19.76 -1.57 0.48
CA VAL A 41 19.17 -0.64 -0.48
C VAL A 41 19.23 0.78 0.05
N ASP A 42 19.41 1.74 -0.84
CA ASP A 42 19.38 3.15 -0.51
C ASP A 42 18.99 4.02 -1.70
N ALA A 43 18.50 5.23 -1.43
CA ALA A 43 18.18 6.22 -2.42
C ALA A 43 18.53 7.65 -1.99
N SER A 44 18.84 8.47 -2.98
CA SER A 44 18.98 9.91 -2.89
C SER A 44 18.14 10.56 -3.98
N GLU A 45 18.06 11.89 -3.99
CA GLU A 45 17.41 12.63 -5.07
C GLU A 45 18.10 12.46 -6.44
N ARG A 46 19.33 11.92 -6.48
CA ARG A 46 20.15 11.78 -7.69
C ARG A 46 20.17 10.35 -8.22
N ALA A 47 20.19 9.36 -7.34
CA ALA A 47 20.28 7.95 -7.71
C ALA A 47 19.76 7.05 -6.59
N TYR A 48 19.43 5.81 -6.94
CA TYR A 48 19.10 4.76 -5.99
C TYR A 48 19.75 3.45 -6.40
N GLY A 49 19.92 2.53 -5.44
CA GLY A 49 20.69 1.33 -5.70
C GLY A 49 20.55 0.24 -4.65
N ALA A 50 21.17 -0.89 -4.97
CA ALA A 50 21.26 -2.05 -4.09
C ALA A 50 22.67 -2.65 -4.12
N ALA A 51 23.14 -3.15 -2.98
CA ALA A 51 24.39 -3.90 -2.81
C ALA A 51 24.10 -5.23 -2.10
N ILE A 52 24.54 -6.34 -2.71
CA ILE A 52 24.32 -7.69 -2.19
C ILE A 52 25.64 -8.24 -1.68
N TYR A 53 25.64 -8.69 -0.44
CA TYR A 53 26.75 -9.35 0.22
C TYR A 53 26.43 -10.80 0.48
N ILE A 54 27.43 -11.66 0.32
CA ILE A 54 27.39 -13.02 0.84
C ILE A 54 28.06 -13.06 2.20
N ARG A 55 27.39 -13.66 3.16
CA ARG A 55 27.92 -13.96 4.49
C ARG A 55 28.09 -15.47 4.60
N SER A 56 29.31 -15.92 4.80
CA SER A 56 29.65 -17.34 4.94
C SER A 56 30.23 -17.61 6.33
N THR A 57 29.70 -18.63 7.00
CA THR A 57 30.19 -19.12 8.30
C THR A 57 30.85 -20.49 8.11
N TYR A 58 32.09 -20.64 8.57
CA TYR A 58 32.89 -21.85 8.38
C TYR A 58 32.93 -22.75 9.63
N LYS A 59 33.45 -23.97 9.49
CA LYS A 59 33.62 -24.96 10.58
C LYS A 59 34.45 -24.45 11.75
N ASP A 60 35.43 -23.59 11.49
CA ASP A 60 36.27 -22.93 12.50
C ASP A 60 35.59 -21.71 13.15
N LYS A 61 34.28 -21.51 12.91
CA LYS A 61 33.48 -20.35 13.35
C LYS A 61 33.94 -19.01 12.76
N THR A 62 34.86 -19.01 11.79
CA THR A 62 35.20 -17.78 11.09
C THR A 62 34.03 -17.36 10.22
N ILE A 63 33.77 -16.05 10.20
CA ILE A 63 32.73 -15.44 9.37
C ILE A 63 33.44 -14.56 8.34
N THR A 64 32.99 -14.66 7.09
CA THR A 64 33.42 -13.73 6.04
C THR A 64 32.21 -13.10 5.40
N THR A 65 32.35 -11.83 5.01
CA THR A 65 31.33 -11.11 4.27
C THR A 65 31.98 -10.44 3.07
N ARG A 66 31.36 -10.57 1.90
CA ARG A 66 31.91 -10.04 0.65
C ARG A 66 30.82 -9.56 -0.28
N LEU A 67 31.09 -8.46 -0.98
CA LEU A 67 30.22 -7.95 -2.04
C LEU A 67 30.16 -8.95 -3.21
N ILE A 68 28.96 -9.40 -3.58
CA ILE A 68 28.72 -10.23 -4.77
C ILE A 68 28.43 -9.33 -5.98
N CYS A 69 27.48 -8.42 -5.80
CA CYS A 69 26.92 -7.62 -6.88
C CYS A 69 26.37 -6.32 -6.32
N SER A 70 26.41 -5.26 -7.11
CA SER A 70 25.66 -4.04 -6.85
C SER A 70 25.02 -3.53 -8.13
N LYS A 71 23.93 -2.78 -7.98
CA LYS A 71 23.23 -2.17 -9.11
C LYS A 71 22.74 -0.78 -8.73
N SER A 72 22.91 0.17 -9.63
CA SER A 72 22.49 1.56 -9.46
C SER A 72 21.54 1.98 -10.58
N ARG A 73 20.71 2.97 -10.31
CA ARG A 73 19.85 3.67 -11.28
C ARG A 73 19.83 5.16 -10.96
N VAL A 74 19.92 5.98 -12.00
CA VAL A 74 19.74 7.44 -11.88
C VAL A 74 18.28 7.72 -11.53
N ALA A 75 18.06 8.69 -10.64
CA ALA A 75 16.72 9.12 -10.27
C ALA A 75 15.99 9.70 -11.50
N PRO A 76 14.66 9.48 -11.64
CA PRO A 76 13.90 10.02 -12.75
C PRO A 76 13.98 11.56 -12.82
N ILE A 77 14.03 12.11 -14.03
CA ILE A 77 14.00 13.56 -14.26
C ILE A 77 12.75 14.20 -13.62
N LYS A 78 11.62 13.50 -13.66
CA LYS A 78 10.41 13.91 -12.95
C LYS A 78 10.61 13.72 -11.45
N LYS A 79 10.66 14.83 -10.71
CA LYS A 79 10.86 14.86 -9.26
C LYS A 79 9.92 13.86 -8.57
N GLN A 80 10.53 12.95 -7.82
CA GLN A 80 9.83 12.03 -6.91
C GLN A 80 10.18 12.41 -5.47
N THR A 81 9.31 12.06 -4.54
CA THR A 81 9.63 12.16 -3.12
C THR A 81 10.71 11.14 -2.75
N LEU A 82 11.54 11.45 -1.76
CA LEU A 82 12.58 10.54 -1.30
C LEU A 82 12.04 9.15 -0.91
N PRO A 83 10.92 9.02 -0.16
CA PRO A 83 10.35 7.70 0.16
C PRO A 83 9.95 6.87 -1.07
N ARG A 84 9.51 7.51 -2.15
CA ARG A 84 9.21 6.81 -3.42
C ARG A 84 10.48 6.28 -4.09
N LEU A 85 11.58 7.02 -4.02
CA LEU A 85 12.88 6.58 -4.55
C LEU A 85 13.47 5.46 -3.69
N GLU A 86 13.39 5.57 -2.36
CA GLU A 86 13.80 4.51 -1.43
C GLU A 86 13.00 3.22 -1.68
N LEU A 87 11.69 3.33 -1.93
CA LEU A 87 10.85 2.19 -2.32
C LEU A 87 11.26 1.60 -3.69
N CYS A 88 11.73 2.44 -4.62
CA CYS A 88 12.29 1.94 -5.89
C CYS A 88 13.63 1.21 -5.69
N ALA A 89 14.46 1.66 -4.75
CA ALA A 89 15.67 0.94 -4.33
C ALA A 89 15.33 -0.43 -3.76
N ALA A 90 14.27 -0.51 -2.93
CA ALA A 90 13.77 -1.77 -2.39
C ALA A 90 13.34 -2.76 -3.49
N VAL A 91 12.57 -2.31 -4.49
CA VAL A 91 12.20 -3.13 -5.66
C VAL A 91 13.45 -3.61 -6.41
N LEU A 92 14.39 -2.70 -6.67
CA LEU A 92 15.65 -3.05 -7.35
C LEU A 92 16.44 -4.11 -6.58
N GLY A 93 16.46 -4.01 -5.25
CA GLY A 93 17.10 -4.96 -4.36
C GLY A 93 16.52 -6.37 -4.46
N VAL A 94 15.20 -6.52 -4.32
CA VAL A 94 14.56 -7.85 -4.38
C VAL A 94 14.70 -8.51 -5.76
N GLU A 95 14.58 -7.73 -6.84
CA GLU A 95 14.76 -8.23 -8.20
C GLU A 95 16.21 -8.70 -8.43
N LEU A 96 17.18 -7.91 -7.98
CA LEU A 96 18.60 -8.25 -8.11
C LEU A 96 18.93 -9.50 -7.29
N THR A 97 18.42 -9.61 -6.07
CA THR A 97 18.68 -10.76 -5.19
C THR A 97 18.10 -12.05 -5.77
N ASN A 98 16.87 -12.02 -6.29
CA ASN A 98 16.28 -13.19 -6.94
C ASN A 98 17.05 -13.58 -8.21
N ARG A 99 17.54 -12.60 -8.98
CA ARG A 99 18.39 -12.88 -10.14
C ARG A 99 19.72 -13.54 -9.74
N VAL A 100 20.39 -13.01 -8.72
CA VAL A 100 21.64 -13.58 -8.19
C VAL A 100 21.42 -14.99 -7.64
N LYS A 101 20.31 -15.24 -6.95
CA LYS A 101 19.97 -16.60 -6.47
C LYS A 101 19.81 -17.60 -7.61
N GLN A 102 19.23 -17.18 -8.74
CA GLN A 102 19.10 -18.02 -9.93
C GLN A 102 20.45 -18.25 -10.62
N ASP A 103 21.19 -17.17 -10.92
CA ASP A 103 22.43 -17.22 -11.69
C ASP A 103 23.57 -17.95 -10.95
N LEU A 104 23.57 -17.91 -9.61
CA LEU A 104 24.59 -18.56 -8.78
C LEU A 104 24.13 -19.89 -8.14
N HIS A 105 22.95 -20.39 -8.49
CA HIS A 105 22.37 -21.61 -7.90
C HIS A 105 22.28 -21.57 -6.35
N LEU A 106 21.78 -20.45 -5.82
CA LEU A 106 21.62 -20.18 -4.38
C LEU A 106 20.15 -20.14 -3.94
N GLN A 107 19.26 -20.94 -4.56
CA GLN A 107 17.81 -20.88 -4.35
C GLN A 107 17.42 -21.08 -2.88
N ASP A 108 18.07 -22.02 -2.19
CA ASP A 108 17.79 -22.35 -0.79
C ASP A 108 18.59 -21.51 0.21
N THR A 109 19.38 -20.55 -0.28
CA THR A 109 20.16 -19.67 0.58
C THR A 109 19.25 -18.62 1.24
N ALA A 110 19.34 -18.53 2.57
CA ALA A 110 18.62 -17.52 3.35
C ALA A 110 19.03 -16.11 2.91
N ASN A 111 18.07 -15.22 2.73
CA ASN A 111 18.31 -13.85 2.30
C ASN A 111 17.60 -12.82 3.20
N PHE A 112 18.25 -11.68 3.38
CA PHE A 112 17.82 -10.58 4.22
C PHE A 112 17.95 -9.26 3.46
N PHE A 113 17.03 -8.33 3.71
CA PHE A 113 16.98 -7.02 3.08
C PHE A 113 17.11 -5.91 4.13
N TRP A 114 17.82 -4.84 3.77
CA TRP A 114 18.20 -3.78 4.70
C TRP A 114 17.94 -2.41 4.10
N SER A 115 17.23 -1.57 4.84
CA SER A 115 17.01 -0.16 4.52
C SER A 115 17.15 0.67 5.78
N ASP A 116 17.63 1.91 5.66
CA ASP A 116 17.62 2.90 6.74
C ASP A 116 16.33 3.74 6.77
N SER A 117 15.46 3.58 5.77
CA SER A 117 14.16 4.23 5.72
C SER A 117 13.10 3.46 6.49
N LYS A 118 12.79 3.93 7.70
CA LYS A 118 11.67 3.42 8.51
C LYS A 118 10.32 3.56 7.81
N ILE A 119 10.16 4.57 6.96
CA ILE A 119 8.94 4.80 6.18
C ILE A 119 8.73 3.65 5.18
N VAL A 120 9.78 3.33 4.41
CA VAL A 120 9.72 2.22 3.45
C VAL A 120 9.51 0.88 4.14
N LEU A 121 10.18 0.64 5.27
CA LEU A 121 9.99 -0.58 6.05
C LEU A 121 8.54 -0.72 6.54
N ALA A 122 7.91 0.37 7.00
CA ALA A 122 6.49 0.34 7.38
C ALA A 122 5.56 0.12 6.19
N TRP A 123 5.87 0.69 5.02
CA TRP A 123 5.12 0.47 3.79
C TRP A 123 5.18 -1.00 3.34
N ILE A 124 6.36 -1.62 3.35
CA ILE A 124 6.55 -3.03 2.98
C ILE A 124 5.78 -3.96 3.92
N ASN A 125 5.67 -3.62 5.21
CA ASN A 125 4.90 -4.38 6.19
C ASN A 125 3.38 -4.13 6.12
N SER A 126 2.90 -3.24 5.25
CA SER A 126 1.49 -2.89 5.13
C SER A 126 0.84 -3.54 3.90
N PRO A 127 -0.49 -3.77 3.89
CA PRO A 127 -1.17 -4.27 2.70
C PRO A 127 -1.07 -3.26 1.54
N ALA A 128 -0.57 -3.71 0.38
CA ALA A 128 -0.37 -2.87 -0.81
C ALA A 128 -1.62 -2.08 -1.22
N ALA A 129 -2.80 -2.69 -1.09
CA ALA A 129 -4.09 -2.08 -1.44
C ALA A 129 -4.38 -0.76 -0.68
N SER A 130 -3.76 -0.58 0.48
CA SER A 130 -3.91 0.61 1.35
C SER A 130 -3.30 1.88 0.75
N PHE A 131 -2.50 1.78 -0.32
CA PHE A 131 -1.76 2.92 -0.89
C PHE A 131 -2.23 3.29 -2.30
N HIS A 132 -1.87 4.50 -2.74
CA HIS A 132 -2.03 4.93 -4.13
C HIS A 132 -1.17 4.08 -5.10
N THR A 133 -1.58 4.03 -6.37
CA THR A 133 -1.13 3.07 -7.38
C THR A 133 0.40 2.93 -7.49
N PHE A 134 1.14 4.04 -7.45
CA PHE A 134 2.60 4.02 -7.57
C PHE A 134 3.25 3.20 -6.45
N VAL A 135 2.84 3.47 -5.21
CA VAL A 135 3.36 2.83 -3.99
C VAL A 135 2.80 1.42 -3.87
N ALA A 136 1.50 1.24 -4.10
CA ALA A 136 0.83 -0.06 -4.07
C ALA A 136 1.48 -1.08 -5.00
N ASN A 137 1.75 -0.73 -6.27
CA ASN A 137 2.34 -1.66 -7.23
C ASN A 137 3.77 -2.10 -6.83
N ARG A 138 4.53 -1.21 -6.20
CA ARG A 138 5.91 -1.50 -5.75
C ARG A 138 5.92 -2.34 -4.49
N ILE A 139 5.05 -2.05 -3.53
CA ILE A 139 4.84 -2.89 -2.34
C ILE A 139 4.41 -4.30 -2.79
N ALA A 140 3.44 -4.40 -3.69
CA ALA A 140 2.99 -5.69 -4.23
C ALA A 140 4.15 -6.46 -4.87
N LYS A 141 5.00 -5.78 -5.66
CA LYS A 141 6.18 -6.42 -6.26
C LYS A 141 7.20 -6.90 -5.22
N ILE A 142 7.42 -6.13 -4.16
CA ILE A 142 8.30 -6.53 -3.05
C ILE A 142 7.73 -7.74 -2.31
N GLN A 143 6.43 -7.73 -2.01
CA GLN A 143 5.73 -8.82 -1.32
C GLN A 143 5.60 -10.09 -2.17
N GLU A 144 5.61 -9.98 -3.50
CA GLU A 144 5.68 -11.12 -4.43
C GLU A 144 7.05 -11.81 -4.40
N LEU A 145 8.12 -11.03 -4.20
CA LEU A 145 9.50 -11.48 -4.37
C LEU A 145 10.26 -11.69 -3.04
N SER A 146 9.69 -11.26 -1.92
CA SER A 146 10.28 -11.35 -0.59
C SER A 146 9.21 -11.33 0.50
N ASP A 147 9.52 -11.95 1.63
CA ASP A 147 8.66 -11.89 2.81
C ASP A 147 9.00 -10.66 3.67
N SER A 148 7.98 -10.06 4.26
CA SER A 148 8.14 -8.91 5.17
C SER A 148 9.08 -9.23 6.34
N VAL A 149 9.09 -10.48 6.81
CA VAL A 149 9.98 -10.98 7.87
C VAL A 149 11.46 -11.00 7.49
N GLN A 150 11.82 -10.77 6.22
CA GLN A 150 13.21 -10.69 5.75
C GLN A 150 13.78 -9.27 5.79
N TRP A 151 12.94 -8.25 5.96
CA TRP A 151 13.33 -6.84 5.93
C TRP A 151 13.77 -6.33 7.30
N ARG A 152 14.87 -5.57 7.37
CA ARG A 152 15.46 -5.04 8.60
C ARG A 152 15.87 -3.58 8.44
N HIS A 153 15.94 -2.88 9.56
CA HIS A 153 16.50 -1.54 9.61
C HIS A 153 18.02 -1.58 9.80
N VAL A 154 18.75 -0.79 9.03
CA VAL A 154 20.18 -0.49 9.21
C VAL A 154 20.34 1.01 9.50
N ARG A 155 21.34 1.40 10.29
CA ARG A 155 21.66 2.83 10.46
C ARG A 155 22.30 3.36 9.17
N SER A 156 21.98 4.58 8.74
CA SER A 156 22.54 5.16 7.50
C SER A 156 24.07 5.09 7.42
N LYS A 157 24.78 5.31 8.54
CA LYS A 157 26.25 5.22 8.61
C LYS A 157 26.80 3.81 8.38
N GLU A 158 25.97 2.79 8.56
CA GLU A 158 26.31 1.38 8.38
C GLU A 158 25.72 0.83 7.07
N ASN A 159 25.02 1.65 6.29
CA ASN A 159 24.40 1.24 5.04
C ASN A 159 25.39 1.40 3.87
N PRO A 160 25.97 0.31 3.31
CA PRO A 160 26.87 0.40 2.17
C PRO A 160 26.21 0.96 0.90
N ALA A 161 24.88 0.87 0.76
CA ALA A 161 24.18 1.35 -0.41
C ALA A 161 24.17 2.89 -0.52
N ASP A 162 24.52 3.61 0.56
CA ASP A 162 24.72 5.07 0.56
C ASP A 162 25.81 5.50 -0.44
N ALA A 163 26.88 4.71 -0.57
CA ALA A 163 27.91 4.93 -1.57
C ALA A 163 27.38 4.88 -3.01
N ILE A 164 26.30 4.13 -3.26
CA ILE A 164 25.65 4.03 -4.57
C ILE A 164 24.78 5.25 -4.81
N SER A 165 23.93 5.61 -3.84
CA SER A 165 22.92 6.64 -4.02
C SER A 165 23.52 8.06 -4.02
N ARG A 166 24.58 8.30 -3.22
CA ARG A 166 25.25 9.60 -3.08
C ARG A 166 26.52 9.72 -3.91
N GLY A 167 27.09 8.58 -4.32
CA GLY A 167 28.37 8.49 -5.00
C GLY A 167 29.55 8.51 -4.04
N LEU A 168 30.63 7.85 -4.45
CA LEU A 168 31.88 7.79 -3.70
C LEU A 168 33.05 8.05 -4.63
N ALA A 169 33.97 8.92 -4.22
CA ALA A 169 35.17 9.21 -4.99
C ALA A 169 36.08 7.95 -5.06
N PRO A 170 36.71 7.66 -6.21
CA PRO A 170 37.61 6.50 -6.39
C PRO A 170 38.68 6.34 -5.31
N GLU A 171 39.28 7.44 -4.85
CA GLU A 171 40.32 7.44 -3.81
C GLU A 171 39.78 6.96 -2.46
N ARG A 172 38.54 7.33 -2.14
CA ARG A 172 37.86 6.90 -0.91
C ARG A 172 37.37 5.47 -1.04
N LEU A 173 36.92 5.07 -2.23
CA LEU A 173 36.46 3.72 -2.49
C LEU A 173 37.53 2.69 -2.12
N GLN A 174 38.80 2.93 -2.46
CA GLN A 174 39.90 2.03 -2.15
C GLN A 174 40.00 1.66 -0.66
N GLN A 175 39.67 2.58 0.25
CA GLN A 175 39.75 2.39 1.70
C GLN A 175 38.38 2.07 2.32
N HIS A 176 37.33 1.92 1.51
CA HIS A 176 35.96 1.82 1.99
C HIS A 176 35.60 0.38 2.40
N SER A 177 36.04 -0.04 3.59
CA SER A 177 35.82 -1.39 4.10
C SER A 177 34.36 -1.83 4.07
N ILE A 178 33.43 -0.93 4.45
CA ILE A 178 31.98 -1.23 4.46
C ILE A 178 31.47 -1.61 3.07
N TRP A 179 32.08 -1.08 2.00
CA TRP A 179 31.65 -1.35 0.62
C TRP A 179 32.11 -2.73 0.13
N PHE A 180 33.31 -3.16 0.51
CA PHE A 180 33.83 -4.45 0.04
C PHE A 180 33.41 -5.61 0.94
N TYR A 181 33.30 -5.37 2.25
CA TYR A 181 33.11 -6.41 3.26
C TYR A 181 31.79 -6.29 4.03
N GLY A 182 30.99 -5.27 3.75
CA GLY A 182 29.75 -5.01 4.48
C GLY A 182 29.99 -4.40 5.87
N PRO A 183 28.91 -4.09 6.61
CA PRO A 183 29.01 -3.54 7.95
C PRO A 183 29.51 -4.57 8.97
N LEU A 184 30.22 -4.09 9.99
CA LEU A 184 30.91 -4.92 11.00
C LEU A 184 29.98 -5.88 11.74
N PHE A 185 28.71 -5.53 11.94
CA PHE A 185 27.76 -6.41 12.60
C PHE A 185 27.53 -7.72 11.81
N LEU A 186 27.69 -7.73 10.48
CA LEU A 186 27.59 -8.96 9.68
C LEU A 186 28.77 -9.90 9.95
N SER A 187 29.97 -9.37 10.17
CA SER A 187 31.15 -10.18 10.50
C SER A 187 31.17 -10.69 11.95
N GLY A 188 30.29 -10.20 12.82
CA GLY A 188 30.23 -10.56 14.24
C GLY A 188 28.87 -11.16 14.64
N ASN A 189 28.28 -10.58 15.70
CA ASN A 189 27.06 -11.05 16.37
C ASN A 189 25.76 -10.71 15.63
N TRP A 190 25.73 -10.84 14.30
CA TRP A 190 24.47 -10.74 13.56
C TRP A 190 23.50 -11.81 14.09
N THR A 191 22.38 -11.35 14.64
CA THR A 191 21.28 -12.19 15.10
C THR A 191 20.08 -11.97 14.20
N ASN A 192 19.46 -13.06 13.74
CA ASN A 192 18.21 -13.00 12.99
C ASN A 192 17.04 -12.74 13.95
N LEU A 193 17.06 -11.59 14.62
CA LEU A 193 15.92 -11.13 15.42
C LEU A 193 14.81 -10.67 14.46
N PRO A 194 13.54 -10.85 14.84
CA PRO A 194 12.42 -10.32 14.07
C PRO A 194 12.56 -8.80 13.95
N PRO A 195 12.17 -8.21 12.81
CA PRO A 195 12.22 -6.77 12.65
C PRO A 195 11.29 -6.11 13.66
N PRO A 196 11.67 -4.96 14.25
CA PRO A 196 10.73 -4.20 15.05
C PRO A 196 9.53 -3.80 14.18
N VAL A 197 8.33 -3.84 14.76
CA VAL A 197 7.12 -3.37 14.08
C VAL A 197 7.25 -1.86 13.90
N PHE A 198 7.35 -1.41 12.66
CA PHE A 198 7.35 0.01 12.34
C PHE A 198 5.91 0.45 12.15
N ASP A 199 5.31 1.01 13.20
CA ASP A 199 4.02 1.68 13.08
C ASP A 199 4.24 3.07 12.45
N VAL A 200 3.65 3.30 11.28
CA VAL A 200 3.65 4.62 10.64
C VAL A 200 2.21 5.10 10.56
N HIS A 201 1.89 5.96 11.52
CA HIS A 201 0.59 6.57 11.70
C HIS A 201 0.22 7.61 10.63
N CYS A 202 1.11 7.97 9.71
CA CYS A 202 0.79 9.00 8.71
C CYS A 202 1.65 8.85 7.45
N SER A 203 1.01 8.56 6.31
CA SER A 203 1.59 8.90 5.02
C SER A 203 0.49 9.40 4.10
N GLU A 204 0.70 10.55 3.45
CA GLU A 204 -0.17 11.10 2.40
C GLU A 204 -0.44 10.09 1.27
N GLU A 205 0.44 9.10 1.12
CA GLU A 205 0.33 8.02 0.14
C GLU A 205 -0.69 6.93 0.50
N ARG A 206 -1.17 6.89 1.75
CA ARG A 206 -2.26 5.97 2.15
C ARG A 206 -3.58 6.53 1.63
N LYS A 207 -4.38 5.64 1.01
CA LYS A 207 -5.76 5.97 0.66
C LYS A 207 -6.52 6.30 1.93
N LYS A 208 -7.28 7.40 1.91
CA LYS A 208 -8.23 7.71 2.98
C LYS A 208 -9.20 6.53 3.12
N ALA A 209 -9.44 6.09 4.35
CA ALA A 209 -10.47 5.10 4.62
C ALA A 209 -11.79 5.60 4.01
N LYS A 210 -12.45 4.79 3.17
CA LYS A 210 -13.82 5.08 2.76
C LYS A 210 -14.65 5.05 4.04
N GLN A 211 -15.12 6.21 4.51
CA GLN A 211 -16.13 6.25 5.54
C GLN A 211 -17.39 5.60 4.96
N VAL A 212 -17.63 4.34 5.34
CA VAL A 212 -18.90 3.68 5.05
C VAL A 212 -19.85 4.14 6.15
N LEU A 213 -20.75 5.05 5.81
CA LEU A 213 -21.78 5.52 6.71
C LEU A 213 -22.87 4.44 6.77
N THR A 214 -22.82 3.58 7.77
CA THR A 214 -23.88 2.60 8.03
C THR A 214 -25.03 3.32 8.73
N ILE A 215 -26.08 3.66 7.98
CA ILE A 215 -27.33 4.18 8.57
C ILE A 215 -28.14 2.98 9.04
N SER A 216 -28.25 2.80 10.36
CA SER A 216 -29.18 1.85 10.94
C SER A 216 -30.59 2.46 10.89
N THR A 217 -31.44 1.97 10.00
CA THR A 217 -32.85 2.35 9.97
C THR A 217 -33.62 1.45 10.93
N SER A 218 -34.16 2.01 12.02
CA SER A 218 -35.26 1.37 12.76
C SER A 218 -36.45 1.13 11.82
N PRO A 219 -37.36 0.18 12.12
CA PRO A 219 -38.57 -0.02 11.32
C PRO A 219 -39.27 1.33 11.10
N PRO A 220 -39.80 1.57 9.89
CA PRO A 220 -40.34 2.86 9.51
C PRO A 220 -41.48 3.21 10.47
N ASN A 221 -41.24 4.18 11.36
CA ASN A 221 -42.33 4.81 12.08
C ASN A 221 -43.11 5.65 11.05
N HIS A 222 -44.16 5.07 10.46
CA HIS A 222 -44.96 5.64 9.38
C HIS A 222 -45.58 6.99 9.77
N GLU A 223 -45.72 7.27 11.06
CA GLU A 223 -46.20 8.54 11.60
C GLU A 223 -45.31 9.74 11.23
N ASN A 224 -43.99 9.54 11.08
CA ASN A 224 -43.04 10.65 11.00
C ASN A 224 -43.03 11.39 9.66
N VAL A 225 -43.40 10.75 8.55
CA VAL A 225 -43.30 11.39 7.22
C VAL A 225 -44.55 12.19 6.90
N ILE A 226 -45.73 11.62 7.14
CA ILE A 226 -46.98 12.34 6.88
C ILE A 226 -47.18 13.48 7.87
N SER A 227 -46.98 13.29 9.18
CA SER A 227 -47.09 14.38 10.16
C SER A 227 -46.22 15.60 9.78
N ARG A 228 -44.97 15.38 9.37
CA ARG A 228 -44.05 16.44 8.94
C ARG A 228 -44.50 17.20 7.68
N ILE A 229 -45.21 16.55 6.76
CA ILE A 229 -45.64 17.15 5.48
C ILE A 229 -47.06 17.74 5.58
N ASN A 230 -47.91 17.18 6.46
CA ASN A 230 -49.33 17.49 6.57
C ASN A 230 -49.62 18.83 7.27
N HIS A 231 -48.68 19.37 8.07
CA HIS A 231 -48.92 20.59 8.84
C HIS A 231 -49.12 21.88 8.00
N ARG A 232 -48.84 21.89 6.68
CA ARG A 232 -48.86 23.13 5.89
C ARG A 232 -49.36 23.01 4.43
N ASN A 233 -49.83 21.85 3.97
CA ASN A 233 -50.00 21.60 2.52
C ASN A 233 -51.36 20.99 2.13
N SER A 234 -51.83 21.32 0.92
CA SER A 234 -53.03 20.72 0.32
C SER A 234 -52.80 19.25 -0.06
N PHE A 235 -53.87 18.45 -0.16
CA PHE A 235 -53.80 17.04 -0.61
C PHE A 235 -53.06 16.89 -1.94
N LYS A 236 -53.31 17.81 -2.91
CA LYS A 236 -52.62 17.81 -4.21
C LYS A 236 -51.11 18.01 -4.04
N THR A 237 -50.70 18.91 -3.15
CA THR A 237 -49.29 19.17 -2.86
C THR A 237 -48.61 17.96 -2.23
N LEU A 238 -49.29 17.29 -1.29
CA LEU A 238 -48.82 16.05 -0.68
C LEU A 238 -48.66 14.95 -1.73
N GLN A 239 -49.67 14.76 -2.59
CA GLN A 239 -49.64 13.76 -3.66
C GLN A 239 -48.49 13.97 -4.63
N HIS A 240 -48.24 15.21 -5.08
CA HIS A 240 -47.10 15.53 -5.93
C HIS A 240 -45.76 15.29 -5.22
N THR A 241 -45.67 15.66 -3.93
CA THR A 241 -44.45 15.47 -3.13
C THR A 241 -44.10 13.99 -3.04
N ILE A 242 -45.08 13.13 -2.71
CA ILE A 242 -44.88 11.68 -2.65
C ILE A 242 -44.55 11.12 -4.03
N GLY A 243 -45.22 11.56 -5.10
CA GLY A 243 -44.91 11.14 -6.47
C GLY A 243 -43.47 11.43 -6.88
N TYR A 244 -42.94 12.62 -6.56
CA TYR A 244 -41.53 12.95 -6.82
C TYR A 244 -40.55 12.14 -5.96
N ILE A 245 -40.89 11.83 -4.70
CA ILE A 245 -40.08 10.95 -3.85
C ILE A 245 -40.00 9.55 -4.46
N LEU A 246 -41.13 8.98 -4.93
CA LEU A 246 -41.15 7.66 -5.56
C LEU A 246 -40.33 7.64 -6.84
N ARG A 247 -40.49 8.64 -7.70
CA ARG A 247 -39.68 8.80 -8.91
C ARG A 247 -38.19 8.89 -8.59
N PHE A 248 -37.80 9.61 -7.53
CA PHE A 248 -36.42 9.69 -7.08
C PHE A 248 -35.88 8.33 -6.65
N ILE A 249 -36.65 7.56 -5.87
CA ILE A 249 -36.28 6.20 -5.44
C ILE A 249 -36.08 5.29 -6.64
N THR A 250 -37.00 5.32 -7.62
CA THR A 250 -36.91 4.53 -8.85
C THR A 250 -35.67 4.91 -9.66
N ASN A 251 -35.47 6.20 -9.93
CA ASN A 251 -34.30 6.69 -10.67
C ASN A 251 -32.97 6.37 -9.99
N SER A 252 -32.93 6.30 -8.66
CA SER A 252 -31.74 5.96 -7.88
C SER A 252 -31.33 4.49 -8.04
N LYS A 253 -32.28 3.61 -8.40
CA LYS A 253 -32.05 2.18 -8.65
C LYS A 253 -31.80 1.86 -10.12
N THR A 254 -31.94 2.84 -11.02
CA THR A 254 -31.85 2.64 -12.48
C THR A 254 -30.61 3.33 -13.09
N SER A 255 -30.08 2.72 -14.16
CA SER A 255 -29.02 3.31 -14.99
C SER A 255 -29.41 4.69 -15.51
N LYS A 256 -28.42 5.60 -15.65
CA LYS A 256 -28.61 7.01 -16.01
C LYS A 256 -29.45 7.21 -17.28
N PHE A 257 -29.36 6.30 -18.25
CA PHE A 257 -30.07 6.37 -19.53
C PHE A 257 -31.58 6.11 -19.42
N CYS A 258 -32.02 5.31 -18.44
CA CYS A 258 -33.44 4.96 -18.29
C CYS A 258 -34.13 5.79 -17.19
N ARG A 259 -33.51 6.89 -16.74
CA ARG A 259 -34.07 7.75 -15.70
C ARG A 259 -35.09 8.70 -16.27
N THR A 260 -36.23 8.78 -15.61
CA THR A 260 -37.26 9.76 -15.91
C THR A 260 -36.88 11.08 -15.25
N THR A 261 -36.36 12.04 -16.02
CA THR A 261 -36.02 13.40 -15.55
C THR A 261 -36.70 14.43 -16.45
N ASN A 262 -37.03 15.61 -15.92
CA ASN A 262 -37.58 16.74 -16.66
C ASN A 262 -38.96 16.56 -17.33
N ARG A 263 -39.82 15.67 -16.81
CA ARG A 263 -41.24 15.61 -17.16
C ARG A 263 -42.13 15.80 -15.94
N ALA A 264 -43.38 16.24 -16.12
CA ALA A 264 -44.38 16.21 -15.04
C ALA A 264 -44.65 14.76 -14.57
N LEU A 265 -45.22 14.59 -13.39
CA LEU A 265 -45.69 13.27 -12.93
C LEU A 265 -46.78 12.76 -13.88
N ASP A 266 -46.67 11.51 -14.30
CA ASP A 266 -47.72 10.88 -15.10
C ASP A 266 -48.85 10.37 -14.21
N ALA A 267 -49.96 9.96 -14.83
CA ALA A 267 -51.15 9.51 -14.10
C ALA A 267 -50.86 8.30 -13.21
N HIS A 268 -49.95 7.42 -13.64
CA HIS A 268 -49.59 6.21 -12.90
C HIS A 268 -48.80 6.56 -11.64
N GLU A 269 -47.80 7.44 -11.74
CA GLU A 269 -47.05 7.92 -10.58
C GLU A 269 -47.94 8.68 -9.58
N MET A 270 -48.93 9.42 -10.07
CA MET A 270 -49.92 10.11 -9.24
C MET A 270 -50.85 9.12 -8.52
N GLU A 271 -51.24 8.03 -9.16
CA GLU A 271 -52.05 6.96 -8.59
C GLU A 271 -51.26 6.16 -7.54
N GLU A 272 -50.01 5.81 -7.82
CA GLU A 272 -49.13 5.14 -6.85
C GLU A 272 -48.91 6.01 -5.59
N ALA A 273 -48.67 7.31 -5.78
CA ALA A 273 -48.55 8.25 -4.68
C ALA A 273 -49.82 8.30 -3.83
N MET A 274 -51.00 8.33 -4.47
CA MET A 274 -52.30 8.29 -3.79
C MET A 274 -52.48 7.00 -2.98
N ASN A 275 -52.17 5.85 -3.57
CA ASN A 275 -52.28 4.56 -2.90
C ASN A 275 -51.37 4.47 -1.66
N ILE A 276 -50.18 5.05 -1.71
CA ILE A 276 -49.28 5.12 -0.56
C ILE A 276 -49.83 6.04 0.53
N ILE A 277 -50.37 7.21 0.17
CA ILE A 277 -51.01 8.12 1.13
C ILE A 277 -52.16 7.41 1.84
N ILE A 278 -53.02 6.72 1.08
CA ILE A 278 -54.15 5.96 1.62
C ILE A 278 -53.65 4.88 2.60
N LYS A 279 -52.65 4.09 2.21
CA LYS A 279 -52.10 3.03 3.08
C LYS A 279 -51.51 3.58 4.36
N ILE A 280 -50.82 4.73 4.31
CA ILE A 280 -50.24 5.33 5.52
C ILE A 280 -51.34 5.88 6.43
N VAL A 281 -52.36 6.54 5.89
CA VAL A 281 -53.50 7.03 6.67
C VAL A 281 -54.28 5.86 7.27
N GLN A 282 -54.50 4.80 6.49
CA GLN A 282 -55.15 3.58 6.98
C GLN A 282 -54.34 2.94 8.12
N ALA A 283 -53.02 2.84 7.98
CA ALA A 283 -52.14 2.32 9.02
C ALA A 283 -52.16 3.15 10.31
N ALA A 284 -52.30 4.47 10.20
CA ALA A 284 -52.32 5.37 11.36
C ALA A 284 -53.69 5.46 12.05
N VAL A 285 -54.79 5.33 11.30
CA VAL A 285 -56.16 5.52 11.84
C VAL A 285 -56.83 4.19 12.20
N PHE A 286 -56.53 3.12 11.47
CA PHE A 286 -57.15 1.80 11.61
C PHE A 286 -56.12 0.75 12.02
N GLU A 287 -55.16 1.13 12.86
CA GLU A 287 -54.07 0.24 13.30
C GLU A 287 -54.64 -1.05 13.90
N GLU A 288 -55.60 -0.94 14.81
CA GLU A 288 -56.23 -2.08 15.49
C GLU A 288 -57.02 -2.97 14.52
N GLU A 289 -57.79 -2.38 13.58
CA GLU A 289 -58.53 -3.14 12.58
C GLU A 289 -57.61 -3.83 11.57
N LEU A 290 -56.50 -3.20 11.18
CA LEU A 290 -55.49 -3.80 10.29
C LEU A 290 -54.75 -4.94 10.98
N GLU A 291 -54.42 -4.81 12.27
CA GLU A 291 -53.86 -5.90 13.06
C GLU A 291 -54.85 -7.08 13.12
N ARG A 292 -56.13 -6.82 13.41
CA ARG A 292 -57.18 -7.86 13.47
C ARG A 292 -57.44 -8.54 12.12
N LEU A 293 -57.41 -7.78 11.02
CA LEU A 293 -57.50 -8.31 9.65
C LEU A 293 -56.29 -9.17 9.28
N SER A 294 -55.08 -8.78 9.72
CA SER A 294 -53.86 -9.57 9.53
C SER A 294 -53.89 -10.91 10.28
N LEU A 295 -54.56 -10.92 11.45
CA LEU A 295 -54.75 -12.09 12.31
C LEU A 295 -55.94 -12.97 11.91
N LYS A 296 -56.68 -12.65 10.83
CA LYS A 296 -57.90 -13.33 10.37
C LYS A 296 -59.00 -13.48 11.44
N SER A 297 -59.07 -12.58 12.42
CA SER A 297 -60.09 -12.61 13.47
C SER A 297 -61.19 -11.60 13.15
N ILE A 298 -62.19 -12.03 12.37
CA ILE A 298 -63.33 -11.19 12.01
C ILE A 298 -64.51 -11.51 12.96
N PRO A 299 -65.00 -10.54 13.76
CA PRO A 299 -65.93 -10.82 14.86
C PRO A 299 -67.29 -11.41 14.45
N TRP A 300 -67.75 -11.22 13.21
CA TRP A 300 -69.05 -11.74 12.76
C TRP A 300 -69.03 -13.19 12.25
N MET A 301 -67.86 -13.83 12.13
CA MET A 301 -67.77 -15.27 11.80
C MET A 301 -68.03 -16.19 12.99
N ASN A 302 -68.07 -15.67 14.22
CA ASN A 302 -68.31 -16.44 15.44
C ASN A 302 -69.74 -16.31 15.99
N ALA A 303 -70.68 -15.75 15.22
CA ALA A 303 -72.08 -15.65 15.58
C ALA A 303 -72.92 -16.71 14.83
N ARG A 304 -72.77 -17.98 15.23
CA ARG A 304 -73.79 -19.03 15.12
C ARG A 304 -73.68 -19.98 16.30
#